data_AF-X1FQ52-F1
#
_entry.id   AF-X1FQ52-F1
#
_cell.length_a   1.000
_cell.length_b   1.000
_cell.length_c   1.000
_cell.angle_alpha   90.00
_cell.angle_beta   90.00
_cell.angle_gamma   90.00
#
_symmetry.space_group_name_H-M   'P 1'
#
loop_
_entity.id
_entity.type
_entity.pdbx_description
1 polymer ?
#
loop_
_entity_poly.entity_id
_entity_poly.type
_entity_poly.pdbx_seq_one_letter_code
_entity_poly.pdbx_strand_id
1 'polypeptide(L)'
;FVDSVAGIVIAMLFVSIPFLIDSAKEGFKSVDVRLEKVSRTLGASPWQTFFRVSLPLAWRSILAGNIMMWARGISEFGAVMILAYHPTVASILVADRFEQFGLDYATPVAALLIIVCLAIFIGLRTFAYRGEKA
;
A
#
# COMPACT_ATOMS: atom_id res chain seq x y z
N PHE A 1 12.30 18.66 -5.09
CA PHE A 1 11.57 17.98 -4.01
C PHE A 1 10.25 18.68 -3.77
N VAL A 2 10.24 20.01 -3.66
CA VAL A 2 9.01 20.79 -3.73
C VAL A 2 8.43 20.72 -5.15
N ASP A 3 7.12 20.56 -5.26
CA ASP A 3 6.35 20.51 -6.53
C ASP A 3 6.88 19.52 -7.57
N SER A 4 7.22 18.31 -7.13
CA SER A 4 7.60 17.23 -8.03
C SER A 4 6.95 15.92 -7.63
N VAL A 5 6.81 15.00 -8.60
CA VAL A 5 6.32 13.63 -8.36
C VAL A 5 7.13 12.95 -7.26
N ALA A 6 8.43 13.22 -7.16
CA ALA A 6 9.28 12.69 -6.10
C ALA A 6 8.87 13.17 -4.69
N GLY A 7 8.43 14.43 -4.55
CA GLY A 7 7.91 14.95 -3.29
C GLY A 7 6.63 14.24 -2.85
N ILE A 8 5.72 14.01 -3.81
CA ILE A 8 4.48 13.25 -3.59
C ILE A 8 4.81 11.82 -3.13
N VAL A 9 5.72 11.14 -3.84
CA VAL A 9 6.15 9.77 -3.50
C VAL A 9 6.73 9.71 -2.09
N ILE A 10 7.57 10.66 -1.70
CA ILE A 10 8.17 10.68 -0.36
C ILE A 10 7.14 10.95 0.73
N ALA A 11 6.23 11.91 0.54
CA ALA A 11 5.12 12.16 1.47
C ALA A 11 4.27 10.90 1.67
N MET A 12 3.81 10.31 0.57
CA MET A 12 2.98 9.11 0.62
C MET A 12 3.73 7.94 1.26
N LEU A 13 4.99 7.72 0.89
CA LEU A 13 5.81 6.64 1.43
C LEU A 13 6.01 6.80 2.94
N PHE A 14 6.39 7.99 3.40
CA PHE A 14 6.66 8.25 4.81
C PHE A 14 5.48 7.88 5.71
N VAL A 15 4.28 8.22 5.27
CA VAL A 15 3.07 8.01 6.06
C VAL A 15 2.51 6.58 5.91
N SER A 16 2.78 5.91 4.80
CA SER A 16 2.18 4.60 4.49
C SER A 16 3.09 3.38 4.73
N ILE A 17 4.42 3.55 4.71
CA ILE A 17 5.36 2.43 4.83
C ILE A 17 5.20 1.58 6.11
N PRO A 18 4.76 2.10 7.28
CA PRO A 18 4.58 1.26 8.47
C PRO A 18 3.57 0.13 8.27
N PHE A 19 2.52 0.37 7.46
CA PHE A 19 1.50 -0.65 7.16
C PHE A 19 2.09 -1.86 6.42
N LEU A 20 3.01 -1.62 5.48
CA LEU A 20 3.72 -2.69 4.80
C LEU A 20 4.67 -3.42 5.76
N ILE A 21 5.44 -2.67 6.55
CA ILE A 21 6.42 -3.24 7.48
C ILE A 21 5.76 -4.15 8.51
N ASP A 22 4.66 -3.70 9.13
CA ASP A 22 3.97 -4.49 10.16
C ASP A 22 3.34 -5.75 9.57
N SER A 23 2.69 -5.64 8.42
CA SER A 23 2.10 -6.81 7.74
C SER A 23 3.18 -7.80 7.26
N ALA A 24 4.32 -7.31 6.76
CA ALA A 24 5.44 -8.16 6.38
C ALA A 24 6.05 -8.85 7.61
N LYS A 25 6.20 -8.14 8.73
CA LYS A 25 6.69 -8.68 10.01
C LYS A 25 5.80 -9.81 10.52
N GLU A 26 4.47 -9.61 10.48
CA GLU A 26 3.50 -10.65 10.84
C GLU A 26 3.58 -11.86 9.89
N GLY A 27 3.71 -11.59 8.58
CA GLY A 27 3.94 -12.61 7.56
C GLY A 27 5.14 -13.50 7.86
N PHE A 28 6.32 -12.93 8.05
CA PHE A 28 7.52 -13.69 8.39
C PHE A 28 7.40 -14.40 9.75
N LYS A 29 6.74 -13.78 10.74
CA LYS A 29 6.51 -14.41 12.05
C LYS A 29 5.61 -15.65 11.96
N SER A 30 4.72 -15.72 10.97
CA SER A 30 3.85 -16.88 10.72
C SER A 30 4.56 -18.06 10.05
N VAL A 31 5.76 -17.87 9.50
CA VAL A 31 6.54 -18.93 8.86
C VAL A 31 7.15 -19.82 9.94
N ASP A 32 6.93 -21.15 9.86
CA ASP A 32 7.56 -22.10 10.78
C ASP A 32 9.09 -22.12 10.58
N VAL A 33 9.82 -21.73 11.62
CA VAL A 33 11.29 -21.72 11.67
C VAL A 33 11.89 -23.11 11.34
N ARG A 34 11.15 -24.20 11.54
CA ARG A 34 11.57 -25.55 11.14
C ARG A 34 11.79 -25.67 9.64
N LEU A 35 10.97 -25.02 8.82
CA LEU A 35 11.12 -25.04 7.36
C LEU A 35 12.44 -24.40 6.93
N GLU A 36 12.81 -23.29 7.57
CA GLU A 36 14.09 -22.63 7.34
C GLU A 36 15.27 -23.50 7.79
N LYS A 37 15.16 -24.16 8.96
CA LYS A 37 16.19 -25.07 9.46
C LYS A 37 16.40 -26.26 8.52
N VAL A 38 15.32 -26.88 8.02
CA VAL A 38 15.39 -27.99 7.06
C VAL A 38 16.07 -27.55 5.77
N SER A 39 15.72 -26.38 5.23
CA SER A 39 16.39 -25.79 4.05
C SER A 39 17.90 -25.65 4.27
N ARG A 40 18.32 -25.17 5.44
CA ARG A 40 19.74 -25.04 5.79
C ARG A 40 20.44 -26.40 5.94
N THR A 41 19.78 -27.42 6.47
CA THR A 41 20.33 -28.78 6.54
C THR A 41 20.54 -29.40 5.15
N LEU A 42 19.73 -29.00 4.17
CA LEU A 42 19.88 -29.40 2.76
C LEU A 42 21.00 -28.63 2.02
N GLY A 43 21.82 -27.85 2.75
CA GLY A 43 22.96 -27.10 2.20
C GLY A 43 22.58 -25.74 1.63
N ALA A 44 21.34 -25.27 1.79
CA ALA A 44 20.96 -23.96 1.32
C ALA A 44 21.60 -22.83 2.14
N SER A 45 22.12 -21.81 1.46
CA SER A 45 22.60 -20.60 2.12
C SER A 45 21.44 -19.80 2.76
N PRO A 46 21.71 -18.87 3.70
CA PRO A 46 20.67 -18.03 4.29
C PRO A 46 19.85 -17.26 3.24
N TRP A 47 20.50 -16.73 2.20
CA TRP A 47 19.83 -16.05 1.10
C TRP A 47 18.95 -16.99 0.28
N GLN A 48 19.42 -18.20 -0.01
CA GLN A 48 18.61 -19.21 -0.70
C GLN A 48 17.37 -19.59 0.12
N THR A 49 17.54 -19.77 1.44
CA THR A 49 16.42 -20.08 2.35
C THR A 49 15.40 -18.93 2.38
N PHE A 50 15.86 -17.68 2.48
CA PHE A 50 14.97 -16.52 2.44
C PHE A 50 14.14 -16.46 1.15
N PHE A 51 14.78 -16.53 -0.02
CA PHE A 51 14.07 -16.38 -1.29
C PHE A 51 13.25 -17.62 -1.71
N ARG A 52 13.60 -18.82 -1.23
CA ARG A 52 12.90 -20.06 -1.60
C ARG A 52 11.89 -20.55 -0.57
N VAL A 53 12.00 -20.11 0.69
CA VAL A 53 11.14 -20.57 1.79
C VAL A 53 10.42 -19.40 2.43
N SER A 54 11.14 -18.49 3.09
CA SER A 54 10.53 -17.45 3.93
C SER A 54 9.69 -16.46 3.10
N LEU A 55 10.25 -15.95 1.99
CA LEU A 55 9.59 -14.96 1.13
C LEU A 55 8.35 -15.54 0.40
N PRO A 56 8.41 -16.73 -0.24
CA PRO A 56 7.23 -17.33 -0.85
C PRO A 56 6.15 -17.73 0.15
N LEU A 57 6.49 -18.01 1.41
CA LEU A 57 5.47 -18.30 2.44
C LEU A 57 4.85 -17.02 3.01
N ALA A 58 5.64 -15.96 3.20
CA ALA A 58 5.15 -14.67 3.69
C ALA A 58 4.49 -13.78 2.60
N TRP A 59 4.50 -14.21 1.33
CA TRP A 59 4.11 -13.37 0.19
C TRP A 59 2.70 -12.79 0.30
N ARG A 60 1.75 -13.54 0.86
CA ARG A 60 0.36 -13.09 1.03
C ARG A 60 0.25 -11.94 2.02
N SER A 61 0.97 -12.03 3.13
CA SER A 61 1.02 -10.96 4.13
C SER A 61 1.76 -9.74 3.60
N ILE A 62 2.80 -9.92 2.78
CA ILE A 62 3.46 -8.81 2.10
C ILE A 62 2.49 -8.15 1.10
N LEU A 63 1.74 -8.93 0.33
CA LEU A 63 0.73 -8.40 -0.60
C LEU A 63 -0.36 -7.61 0.14
N ALA A 64 -0.89 -8.15 1.24
CA ALA A 64 -1.88 -7.46 2.07
C ALA A 64 -1.32 -6.14 2.62
N GLY A 65 -0.08 -6.14 3.10
CA GLY A 65 0.63 -4.94 3.55
C GLY A 65 0.79 -3.89 2.46
N ASN A 66 1.10 -4.32 1.22
CA ASN A 66 1.21 -3.42 0.07
C ASN A 66 -0.14 -2.76 -0.26
N ILE A 67 -1.24 -3.52 -0.20
CA ILE A 67 -2.60 -2.99 -0.43
C ILE A 67 -2.95 -1.93 0.63
N MET A 68 -2.64 -2.21 1.90
CA MET A 68 -2.89 -1.27 3.01
C MET A 68 -2.01 -0.03 2.92
N MET A 69 -0.73 -0.18 2.58
CA MET A 69 0.19 0.93 2.32
C MET A 69 -0.35 1.82 1.19
N TRP A 70 -0.76 1.22 0.07
CA TRP A 70 -1.34 1.96 -1.05
C TRP A 70 -2.62 2.71 -0.67
N ALA A 71 -3.53 2.05 0.05
CA ALA A 71 -4.77 2.67 0.53
C ALA A 71 -4.48 3.85 1.46
N ARG A 72 -3.48 3.72 2.35
CA ARG A 72 -3.04 4.81 3.21
C ARG A 72 -2.43 5.95 2.39
N GLY A 73 -1.60 5.67 1.40
CA GLY A 73 -0.95 6.68 0.54
C GLY A 73 -1.97 7.51 -0.24
N ILE A 74 -2.99 6.88 -0.83
CA ILE A 74 -4.07 7.59 -1.55
C ILE A 74 -4.90 8.48 -0.65
N SER A 75 -5.06 8.09 0.61
CA SER A 75 -5.80 8.87 1.60
C SER A 75 -4.99 10.08 2.11
N GLU A 76 -3.74 10.24 1.68
CA GLU A 76 -2.89 11.34 2.12
C GLU A 76 -3.28 12.66 1.41
N PHE A 77 -3.32 13.72 2.21
CA PHE A 77 -3.69 15.06 1.77
C PHE A 77 -2.72 16.08 2.34
N GLY A 78 -2.58 16.14 3.67
CA GLY A 78 -1.80 17.19 4.34
C GLY A 78 -0.31 17.15 3.99
N ALA A 79 0.32 15.98 4.09
CA ALA A 79 1.75 15.86 3.78
C ALA A 79 2.06 16.19 2.31
N VAL A 80 1.16 15.79 1.39
CA VAL A 80 1.32 16.06 -0.05
C VAL A 80 1.06 17.53 -0.35
N MET A 81 0.02 18.15 0.22
CA MET A 81 -0.27 19.57 0.05
C MET A 81 0.89 20.48 0.46
N ILE A 82 1.60 20.13 1.53
CA ILE A 82 2.76 20.91 2.01
C ILE A 82 3.98 20.73 1.10
N LEU A 83 4.22 19.51 0.61
CA LEU A 83 5.43 19.21 -0.17
C LEU A 83 5.28 19.49 -1.67
N ALA A 84 4.11 19.21 -2.26
CA ALA A 84 3.87 19.32 -3.70
C ALA A 84 2.39 19.58 -3.96
N TYR A 85 2.05 20.87 -4.13
CA TYR A 85 0.72 21.26 -4.55
C TYR A 85 0.51 20.96 -6.04
N HIS A 86 1.58 21.08 -6.84
CA HIS A 86 1.63 20.68 -8.23
C HIS A 86 2.72 19.61 -8.46
N PRO A 87 2.44 18.51 -9.19
CA PRO A 87 1.18 18.14 -9.83
C PRO A 87 0.08 17.75 -8.83
N THR A 88 -1.17 18.09 -9.15
CA THR A 88 -2.32 17.90 -8.26
C THR A 88 -2.71 16.43 -8.14
N VAL A 89 -2.82 15.95 -6.90
CA VAL A 89 -3.39 14.64 -6.58
C VAL A 89 -4.89 14.75 -6.33
N ALA A 90 -5.60 13.61 -6.40
CA ALA A 90 -7.06 13.58 -6.32
C ALA A 90 -7.61 14.20 -5.01
N SER A 91 -6.92 14.03 -3.89
CA SER A 91 -7.30 14.64 -2.60
C SER A 91 -7.20 16.16 -2.60
N ILE A 92 -6.14 16.72 -3.23
CA ILE A 92 -5.98 18.17 -3.40
C ILE A 92 -7.04 18.72 -4.36
N LEU A 93 -7.35 18.00 -5.44
CA LEU A 93 -8.37 18.43 -6.41
C LEU A 93 -9.75 18.59 -5.76
N VAL A 94 -10.13 17.69 -4.84
CA VAL A 94 -11.41 17.80 -4.12
C VAL A 94 -11.44 19.05 -3.23
N ALA A 95 -10.34 19.32 -2.51
CA ALA A 95 -10.23 20.52 -1.67
C ALA A 95 -10.27 21.80 -2.51
N ASP A 96 -9.52 21.85 -3.61
CA ASP A 96 -9.46 23.00 -4.51
C ASP A 96 -10.85 23.31 -5.12
N ARG A 97 -11.61 22.27 -5.49
CA ARG A 97 -12.99 22.44 -5.98
C ARG A 97 -13.95 22.95 -4.91
N PHE A 98 -13.77 22.50 -3.68
CA PHE A 98 -14.58 22.97 -2.56
C PHE A 98 -14.30 24.44 -2.23
N GLU A 99 -13.02 24.83 -2.21
CA GLU A 99 -12.61 26.20 -1.91
C GLU A 99 -13.02 27.19 -2.99
N GLN A 100 -12.85 26.83 -4.28
CA GLN A 100 -13.11 27.75 -5.39
C GLN A 100 -14.59 27.82 -5.80
N PHE A 101 -15.30 26.70 -5.75
CA PHE A 101 -16.65 26.58 -6.35
C PHE A 101 -17.73 26.11 -5.37
N GLY A 102 -17.37 25.81 -4.12
CA GLY A 102 -18.29 25.34 -3.10
C GLY A 102 -18.63 23.85 -3.20
N LEU A 103 -19.60 23.43 -2.38
CA LEU A 103 -19.92 22.02 -2.15
C LEU A 103 -20.42 21.31 -3.43
N ASP A 104 -21.29 21.96 -4.20
CA ASP A 104 -21.93 21.38 -5.39
C ASP A 104 -20.93 20.88 -6.43
N TYR A 105 -19.75 21.51 -6.51
CA TYR A 105 -18.68 21.13 -7.43
C TYR A 105 -17.70 20.12 -6.84
N ALA A 106 -17.56 20.07 -5.51
CA ALA A 106 -16.69 19.13 -4.82
C ALA A 106 -17.32 17.74 -4.69
N THR A 107 -18.63 17.67 -4.41
CA THR A 107 -19.38 16.42 -4.21
C THR A 107 -19.23 15.41 -5.36
N PRO A 108 -19.37 15.76 -6.66
CA PRO A 108 -19.25 14.78 -7.73
C PRO A 108 -17.82 14.22 -7.87
N VAL A 109 -16.80 15.05 -7.64
CA VAL A 109 -15.39 14.62 -7.68
C VAL A 109 -15.08 13.68 -6.51
N ALA A 110 -15.57 14.02 -5.31
CA ALA A 110 -15.43 13.17 -4.14
C ALA A 110 -16.15 11.82 -4.31
N ALA A 111 -17.37 11.83 -4.84
CA ALA A 111 -18.13 10.61 -5.12
C ALA A 111 -17.41 9.71 -6.13
N LEU A 112 -16.87 10.28 -7.20
CA LEU A 112 -16.08 9.54 -8.19
C LEU A 112 -14.83 8.91 -7.55
N LEU A 113 -14.10 9.67 -6.72
CA LEU A 113 -12.92 9.20 -6.00
C LEU A 113 -13.28 8.01 -5.10
N ILE A 114 -14.37 8.12 -4.33
CA ILE A 114 -14.86 7.03 -3.47
C ILE A 114 -15.18 5.78 -4.29
N ILE A 115 -15.89 5.92 -5.41
CA ILE A 115 -16.24 4.80 -6.29
C ILE A 115 -14.99 4.11 -6.83
N VAL A 116 -14.00 4.88 -7.29
CA VAL A 116 -12.72 4.35 -7.80
C VAL A 116 -11.96 3.62 -6.69
N CYS A 117 -11.85 4.20 -5.50
CA CYS A 117 -11.21 3.57 -4.36
C CYS A 117 -11.89 2.26 -3.95
N LEU A 118 -13.23 2.25 -3.89
CA LEU A 118 -14.00 1.04 -3.59
C LEU A 118 -13.82 -0.04 -4.66
N ALA A 119 -13.87 0.33 -5.93
CA ALA A 119 -13.68 -0.61 -7.04
C ALA A 119 -12.28 -1.26 -6.98
N ILE A 120 -11.23 -0.47 -6.74
CA ILE A 120 -9.87 -0.99 -6.61
C ILE A 120 -9.74 -1.87 -5.36
N PHE A 121 -10.27 -1.44 -4.21
CA PHE A 121 -10.15 -2.21 -2.97
C PHE A 121 -10.91 -3.54 -3.04
N ILE A 122 -12.11 -3.56 -3.62
CA ILE A 122 -12.89 -4.78 -3.86
C ILE A 122 -12.16 -5.69 -4.86
N GLY A 123 -11.62 -5.14 -5.94
CA GLY A 123 -10.84 -5.89 -6.93
C GLY A 123 -9.60 -6.55 -6.30
N LEU A 124 -8.84 -5.80 -5.52
CA LEU A 124 -7.65 -6.30 -4.82
C LEU A 124 -8.02 -7.35 -3.76
N ARG A 125 -9.08 -7.10 -2.98
CA ARG A 125 -9.55 -8.04 -1.96
C ARG A 125 -10.01 -9.35 -2.58
N THR A 126 -10.79 -9.31 -3.65
CA THR A 126 -11.27 -10.53 -4.32
C THR A 126 -10.13 -11.33 -4.93
N PHE A 127 -9.10 -10.67 -5.48
CA PHE A 127 -7.91 -11.37 -5.99
C PHE A 127 -7.07 -12.00 -4.87
N ALA A 128 -6.85 -11.28 -3.77
CA ALA A 128 -6.04 -11.76 -2.64
C ALA A 128 -6.70 -12.94 -1.88
N TYR A 129 -8.03 -12.89 -1.66
CA TYR A 129 -8.77 -13.91 -0.90
C TYR A 129 -9.11 -15.18 -1.71
N ARG A 130 -9.03 -15.16 -3.05
CA ARG A 130 -9.26 -16.35 -3.87
C ARG A 130 -8.24 -17.48 -3.64
N GLY A 131 -7.14 -17.21 -2.94
CA GLY A 131 -6.13 -18.20 -2.56
C GLY A 131 -6.41 -18.99 -1.27
N GLU A 132 -7.47 -18.70 -0.52
CA GLU A 132 -7.82 -19.40 0.74
C GLU A 132 -8.66 -20.66 0.55
N LYS A 133 -9.05 -21.00 -0.68
CA LYS A 133 -9.72 -22.27 -0.99
C LYS A 133 -8.75 -23.25 -1.66
N ALA A 134 -7.87 -23.86 -0.87
CA ALA A 134 -7.23 -25.15 -1.18
C ALA A 134 -6.61 -25.73 0.10
#